data_AF-A0A920JVJ7-F1
#
_entry.id   AF-A0A920JVJ7-F1
#
_cell.length_a   1.000
_cell.length_b   1.000
_cell.length_c   1.000
_cell.angle_alpha   90.00
_cell.angle_beta   90.00
_cell.angle_gamma   90.00
#
_symmetry.space_group_name_H-M   'P 1'
#
loop_
_entity.id
_entity.type
_entity.pdbx_description
1 polymer ?
#
loop_
_entity_poly.entity_id
_entity_poly.type
_entity_poly.pdbx_seq_one_letter_code
_entity_poly.pdbx_strand_id
1 'polypeptide(L)'
;MTGEVTLRGNILPIGGLKEKLLAALRGGIRTVLIPKENAKDLREIPDQVKNGLEIIPLSHVSEVINIALTDKPQPIEWDPETLIGSGSDSSGKSEDELDGETSVAH
;
A
#
# COMPACT_ATOMS: atom_id res chain seq x y z
N MET A 1 4.77 7.43 5.03
CA MET A 1 5.98 7.85 4.28
C MET A 1 5.73 9.23 3.67
N THR A 2 6.75 10.07 3.55
CA THR A 2 6.73 11.29 2.72
C THR A 2 7.98 11.33 1.84
N GLY A 3 7.87 11.89 0.63
CA GLY A 3 8.96 12.01 -0.33
C GLY A 3 8.42 12.03 -1.75
N GLU A 4 9.09 12.75 -2.64
CA GLU A 4 8.87 12.63 -4.08
C GLU A 4 9.80 11.54 -4.63
N VAL A 5 9.40 10.86 -5.70
CA VAL A 5 10.20 9.76 -6.28
C VAL A 5 10.48 10.03 -7.76
N THR A 6 11.72 9.80 -8.17
CA THR A 6 12.10 9.85 -9.59
C THR A 6 11.82 8.52 -10.28
N LEU A 7 11.76 8.51 -11.61
CA LEU A 7 11.67 7.27 -12.40
C LEU A 7 12.83 6.29 -12.14
N ARG A 8 13.97 6.81 -11.67
CA ARG A 8 15.12 5.98 -11.29
C ARG A 8 15.07 5.48 -9.84
N GLY A 9 14.03 5.82 -9.08
CA GLY A 9 13.84 5.37 -7.71
C GLY A 9 14.48 6.23 -6.62
N ASN A 10 15.19 7.30 -6.97
CA ASN A 10 15.72 8.24 -5.97
C ASN A 10 14.58 8.99 -5.27
N ILE A 11 14.71 9.17 -3.96
CA ILE A 11 13.76 9.92 -3.13
C ILE A 11 14.26 11.37 -3.01
N LEU A 12 13.41 12.32 -3.39
CA LEU A 12 13.71 13.76 -3.38
C LEU A 12 13.17 14.44 -2.11
N PRO A 13 13.81 15.54 -1.68
CA PRO A 13 13.38 16.30 -0.51
C PRO A 13 12.00 16.93 -0.72
N ILE A 14 11.30 17.13 0.39
CA ILE A 14 9.97 17.73 0.42
C ILE A 14 9.92 18.93 1.35
N GLY A 15 8.99 19.85 1.06
CA GLY A 15 8.61 20.93 1.97
C GLY A 15 7.61 20.48 3.03
N GLY A 16 7.47 21.32 4.07
CA GLY A 16 6.48 21.14 5.13
C GLY A 16 6.71 19.92 6.02
N LEU A 17 7.98 19.57 6.28
CA LEU A 17 8.32 18.39 7.07
C LEU A 17 7.72 18.45 8.49
N LYS A 18 7.76 19.63 9.12
CA LYS A 18 7.27 19.85 10.48
C LYS A 18 5.77 19.57 10.60
N GLU A 19 4.97 20.11 9.68
CA GLU A 19 3.52 19.95 9.65
C GLU A 19 3.16 18.48 9.41
N LYS A 20 3.88 17.81 8.50
CA LYS A 20 3.68 16.39 8.19
C LYS A 20 3.99 15.48 9.39
N LEU A 21 5.08 15.73 10.11
CA LEU A 21 5.42 14.95 11.31
C LEU A 21 4.43 15.20 12.45
N LEU A 22 3.97 16.45 12.63
CA LEU A 22 2.98 16.77 13.65
C LEU A 22 1.63 16.10 13.34
N ALA A 23 1.23 16.06 12.07
CA ALA A 23 0.05 15.32 11.62
C ALA A 23 0.21 13.82 11.87
N ALA A 24 1.38 13.25 11.57
CA ALA A 24 1.67 11.83 11.82
C ALA A 24 1.55 11.47 13.31
N LEU A 25 2.14 12.29 14.20
CA LEU A 25 2.04 12.09 15.65
C LEU A 25 0.59 12.15 16.13
N ARG A 26 -0.18 13.15 15.68
CA ARG A 26 -1.61 13.28 16.03
C ARG A 26 -2.46 12.14 15.49
N GLY A 27 -2.09 11.60 14.33
CA GLY A 27 -2.73 10.43 13.72
C GLY A 27 -2.33 9.11 14.36
N GLY A 28 -1.50 9.11 15.41
CA GLY A 28 -1.04 7.89 16.08
C GLY A 28 -0.08 7.04 15.23
N ILE A 29 0.54 7.63 14.20
CA ILE A 29 1.53 6.94 13.38
C ILE A 29 2.82 6.80 14.19
N ARG A 30 3.32 5.57 14.32
CA ARG A 30 4.55 5.30 15.07
C ARG A 30 5.82 5.54 14.25
N THR A 31 5.83 5.10 13.00
CA THR A 31 7.03 5.06 12.15
C THR A 31 6.84 5.93 10.90
N VAL A 32 7.78 6.84 10.66
CA VAL A 32 7.73 7.78 9.53
C VAL A 32 9.00 7.68 8.69
N LEU A 33 8.82 7.31 7.43
CA LEU A 33 9.88 7.30 6.43
C LEU A 33 9.98 8.69 5.78
N ILE A 34 11.19 9.28 5.78
CA ILE A 34 11.48 10.62 5.25
C ILE A 34 12.63 10.60 4.24
N PRO A 35 12.76 11.59 3.34
CA PRO A 35 13.93 11.71 2.48
C PRO A 35 15.19 11.97 3.31
N LYS A 36 16.30 11.33 2.94
CA LYS A 36 17.60 11.48 3.62
C LYS A 36 18.07 12.93 3.67
N GLU A 37 17.79 13.70 2.62
CA GLU A 37 18.15 15.12 2.56
C GLU A 37 17.38 16.00 3.56
N ASN A 38 16.17 15.60 3.96
CA ASN A 38 15.37 16.30 4.97
C ASN A 38 15.79 15.97 6.40
N ALA A 39 16.71 15.01 6.61
CA ALA A 39 17.18 14.67 7.96
C ALA A 39 17.85 15.87 8.67
N LYS A 40 18.44 16.80 7.90
CA LYS A 40 19.02 18.04 8.44
C LYS A 40 17.97 18.98 9.04
N ASP A 41 16.74 18.94 8.52
CA ASP A 41 15.63 19.80 8.93
C ASP A 41 15.00 19.33 10.25
N LEU A 42 15.32 18.10 10.69
CA LEU A 42 14.89 17.57 11.99
C LEU A 42 15.38 18.42 13.17
N ARG A 43 16.42 19.23 12.99
CA ARG A 43 16.91 20.17 14.02
C ARG A 43 15.89 21.24 14.37
N GLU A 44 15.02 21.60 13.44
CA GLU A 44 13.99 22.63 13.61
C GLU A 44 12.71 22.08 14.26
N ILE A 45 12.64 20.76 14.45
CA ILE A 45 11.46 20.07 14.97
C ILE A 45 11.60 19.89 16.48
N PRO A 46 10.55 20.21 17.26
CA PRO A 46 10.57 20.04 18.71
C PRO A 46 10.86 18.60 19.13
N ASP A 47 11.61 18.42 20.21
CA ASP A 47 12.00 17.10 20.73
C ASP A 47 10.79 16.24 21.10
N GLN A 48 9.69 16.85 21.58
CA GLN A 48 8.44 16.13 21.85
C GLN A 48 7.91 15.39 20.61
N VAL A 49 8.07 15.96 19.41
CA VAL A 49 7.62 15.33 18.16
C VAL A 49 8.61 14.25 17.73
N LYS A 50 9.91 14.52 17.81
CA LYS A 50 10.97 13.55 17.45
C LYS A 50 10.94 12.32 18.35
N ASN A 51 10.76 12.49 19.65
CA ASN A 51 10.73 11.39 20.61
C ASN A 51 9.46 10.55 20.51
N GLY A 52 8.38 11.11 19.97
CA GLY A 52 7.12 10.41 19.75
C GLY A 52 7.06 9.59 18.46
N LEU A 53 8.08 9.66 17.60
CA LEU A 53 8.10 9.05 16.27
C LEU A 53 9.41 8.31 16.02
N GLU A 54 9.31 7.13 15.41
CA GLU A 54 10.46 6.46 14.81
C GLU A 54 10.67 7.03 13.39
N ILE A 55 11.70 7.85 13.22
CA ILE A 55 11.98 8.54 11.95
C ILE A 55 13.12 7.82 11.22
N ILE A 56 12.84 7.33 10.01
CA ILE A 56 13.79 6.57 9.20
C ILE A 56 14.11 7.36 7.92
N PRO A 57 15.32 7.93 7.77
CA PRO A 57 15.73 8.64 6.57
C PRO A 57 16.17 7.66 5.47
N LEU A 58 15.62 7.81 4.26
CA LEU A 58 15.87 6.91 3.12
C LEU A 58 16.31 7.68 1.87
N SER A 59 17.08 7.04 0.99
CA SER A 59 17.58 7.64 -0.25
C SER A 59 16.96 7.06 -1.51
N HIS A 60 16.50 5.81 -1.45
CA HIS A 60 15.99 5.07 -2.59
C HIS A 60 14.69 4.32 -2.26
N VAL A 61 13.78 4.23 -3.22
CA VAL A 61 12.46 3.60 -3.05
C VAL A 61 12.55 2.10 -2.76
N SER A 62 13.62 1.43 -3.17
CA SER A 62 13.84 0.01 -2.83
C SER A 62 13.91 -0.21 -1.31
N GLU A 63 14.47 0.75 -0.56
CA GLU A 63 14.51 0.69 0.90
C GLU A 63 13.10 0.74 1.50
N VAL A 64 12.22 1.55 0.90
CA VAL A 64 10.82 1.71 1.31
C VAL A 64 10.07 0.41 1.10
N ILE A 65 10.22 -0.23 -0.06
CA ILE A 65 9.55 -1.50 -0.38
C ILE A 65 9.89 -2.56 0.67
N ASN A 66 11.13 -2.62 1.13
CA ASN A 66 11.57 -3.57 2.15
C ASN A 66 10.98 -3.28 3.55
N ILE A 67 10.66 -2.03 3.86
CA ILE A 67 10.16 -1.63 5.19
C ILE A 67 8.62 -1.61 5.23
N ALA A 68 7.98 -1.21 4.13
CA ALA A 68 6.55 -0.92 4.09
C ALA A 68 5.69 -2.13 3.72
N LEU A 69 6.24 -3.09 2.96
CA LEU A 69 5.51 -4.30 2.59
C LEU A 69 5.69 -5.40 3.64
N THR A 70 4.63 -6.15 3.90
CA THR A 70 4.67 -7.31 4.80
C THR A 70 5.49 -8.46 4.21
N ASP A 71 5.50 -8.58 2.89
CA ASP A 71 6.16 -9.64 2.14
C ASP A 71 6.85 -9.08 0.90
N LYS A 72 7.87 -9.80 0.42
CA LYS A 72 8.55 -9.42 -0.82
C LYS A 72 7.66 -9.70 -2.01
N PRO A 73 7.40 -8.70 -2.88
CA PRO A 73 6.58 -8.92 -4.07
C PRO A 73 7.23 -9.96 -4.96
N GLN A 74 6.43 -10.93 -5.41
CA GLN A 74 6.86 -11.93 -6.37
C GLN A 74 6.47 -11.48 -7.79
N PRO A 75 7.36 -11.67 -8.78
CA PRO A 75 6.99 -11.45 -10.18
C PRO A 75 5.78 -12.31 -10.54
N ILE A 76 4.81 -11.70 -11.21
CA ILE A 76 3.74 -12.44 -11.87
C ILE A 76 4.19 -12.81 -13.27
N GLU A 77 3.80 -13.99 -13.75
CA GLU A 77 3.81 -14.27 -15.19
C GLU A 77 2.62 -13.57 -15.82
N TRP A 78 2.89 -12.68 -16.76
CA TRP A 78 1.84 -11.98 -17.48
C TRP A 78 1.51 -12.74 -18.76
N ASP A 79 0.35 -13.41 -18.77
CA ASP A 79 -0.21 -14.04 -19.97
C ASP A 79 -1.36 -13.18 -20.52
N PRO A 80 -1.18 -12.50 -21.67
CA PRO A 80 -2.23 -11.68 -22.27
C PRO A 80 -3.50 -12.46 -22.63
N GLU A 81 -3.43 -13.77 -22.87
CA GLU A 81 -4.60 -14.58 -23.25
C GLU A 81 -5.56 -14.77 -22.06
N THR A 82 -5.03 -14.87 -20.84
CA THR A 82 -5.83 -15.02 -19.61
C THR A 82 -6.58 -13.75 -19.19
N LEU A 83 -6.10 -12.57 -19.60
CA LEU A 83 -6.72 -11.27 -19.27
C LEU A 83 -7.86 -10.89 -20.22
N ILE A 84 -7.91 -11.50 -21.41
CA ILE A 84 -8.90 -11.21 -22.44
C ILE A 84 -10.10 -12.20 -22.34
N GLY A 85 -10.04 -13.22 -21.46
CA GLY A 85 -11.02 -14.30 -21.39
C GLY A 85 -11.51 -14.67 -19.99
N SER A 86 -12.42 -13.88 -19.43
CA SER A 86 -13.60 -14.36 -18.66
C SER A 86 -14.59 -13.22 -18.37
N GLY A 87 -14.86 -12.40 -19.40
CA GLY A 87 -16.04 -11.55 -19.43
C GLY A 87 -17.26 -12.34 -19.94
N SER A 88 -17.65 -13.40 -19.23
CA SER A 88 -18.92 -14.08 -19.45
C SER A 88 -19.44 -14.69 -18.15
N ASP A 89 -19.91 -13.84 -17.24
CA ASP A 89 -21.02 -14.25 -16.37
C ASP A 89 -21.75 -13.04 -15.77
N SER A 90 -22.85 -12.65 -16.41
CA SER A 90 -24.07 -12.17 -15.74
C SER A 90 -25.25 -12.14 -16.73
N SER A 91 -25.70 -13.32 -17.18
CA SER A 91 -27.11 -13.50 -17.56
C SER A 91 -27.69 -14.54 -16.61
N GLY A 92 -28.57 -14.05 -15.73
CA GLY A 92 -29.08 -14.78 -14.58
C GLY A 92 -29.65 -16.16 -14.93
N LYS A 93 -29.27 -17.16 -14.14
CA LYS A 93 -30.10 -18.35 -13.98
C LYS A 93 -31.28 -17.93 -13.12
N SER A 94 -32.43 -17.75 -13.75
CA SER A 94 -33.72 -17.80 -13.07
C SER A 94 -33.88 -19.17 -12.44
N GLU A 95 -34.08 -19.16 -11.13
CA GLU A 95 -34.72 -20.23 -10.37
C GLU A 95 -36.11 -20.47 -10.97
N ASP A 96 -36.41 -21.73 -11.30
CA ASP A 96 -37.78 -22.26 -11.28
C ASP A 96 -37.71 -23.65 -10.61
N GLU A 97 -37.97 -23.59 -9.30
CA GLU A 97 -38.61 -24.57 -8.41
C GLU A 97 -39.77 -25.30 -9.17
N LEU A 98 -39.96 -26.63 -9.14
CA LEU A 98 -40.50 -27.43 -8.03
C LEU A 98 -40.52 -28.93 -8.40
N ASP A 99 -40.01 -29.73 -7.47
CA ASP A 99 -40.58 -30.94 -6.86
C ASP A 99 -41.07 -32.13 -7.69
N GLY A 100 -40.46 -33.28 -7.36
CA GLY A 100 -40.90 -34.60 -7.77
C GLY A 100 -41.87 -35.26 -6.79
N GLU A 101 -42.70 -36.12 -7.34
CA GLU A 101 -43.41 -37.26 -6.75
C GLU A 101 -43.66 -38.21 -7.95
N THR A 102 -43.64 -39.54 -7.94
CA THR A 102 -43.58 -40.58 -6.90
C THR A 102 -43.29 -41.94 -7.59
N SER A 103 -42.60 -42.84 -6.87
CA SER A 103 -42.61 -44.32 -6.88
C SER A 103 -43.44 -45.10 -7.94
N VAL A 104 -42.82 -46.10 -8.62
CA VAL A 104 -43.38 -47.49 -8.74
C VAL A 104 -42.24 -48.50 -8.98
N ALA A 105 -42.19 -49.55 -8.14
CA ALA A 105 -41.36 -50.75 -8.31
C ALA A 105 -42.05 -51.81 -9.19
N HIS A 106 -41.26 -52.57 -9.95
CA HIS A 106 -41.55 -53.93 -10.39
C HIS A 106 -40.27 -54.75 -10.42
#